data_AF-A0A1H1YE94-F1
#
_entry.id   AF-A0A1H1YE94-F1
#
_cell.length_a   1.000
_cell.length_b   1.000
_cell.length_c   1.000
_cell.angle_alpha   90.00
_cell.angle_beta   90.00
_cell.angle_gamma   90.00
#
_symmetry.space_group_name_H-M   'P 1'
#
loop_
_entity.id
_entity.type
_entity.pdbx_description
1 polymer ?
#
loop_
_entity_poly.entity_id
_entity_poly.type
_entity_poly.pdbx_seq_one_letter_code
_entity_poly.pdbx_strand_id
1 'polypeptide(L)'
;MKWILATLMLFACCPGSAQSITQPVVAQVQKTADSMLCATYKGEHSAFGKAMNKQCRDRARAEFDSLPDEKSLKDCIKPGNVINDDVRKCMKGL
;
A
#
# COMPACT_ATOMS: atom_id res chain seq x y z
N MET A 1 17.27 12.83 -48.64
CA MET A 1 16.29 12.64 -47.54
C MET A 1 15.74 11.21 -47.46
N LYS A 2 16.52 10.18 -47.84
CA LYS A 2 16.09 8.76 -47.79
C LYS A 2 16.58 8.02 -46.53
N TRP A 3 17.49 8.64 -45.77
CA TRP A 3 18.17 8.04 -44.62
C TRP A 3 17.52 8.35 -43.26
N ILE A 4 16.51 9.22 -43.22
CA ILE A 4 15.84 9.62 -41.97
C ILE A 4 14.81 8.56 -41.54
N LEU A 5 14.25 7.79 -42.50
CA LEU A 5 13.29 6.72 -42.21
C LEU A 5 13.94 5.44 -41.67
N ALA A 6 15.25 5.23 -41.87
CA ALA A 6 15.93 4.03 -41.40
C ALA A 6 16.29 4.07 -39.90
N THR A 7 16.39 5.27 -39.32
CA THR A 7 16.79 5.43 -37.91
C THR A 7 15.63 5.21 -36.93
N LEU A 8 14.38 5.24 -37.40
CA LEU A 8 13.19 5.03 -36.58
C LEU A 8 12.86 3.53 -36.35
N MET A 9 13.48 2.62 -37.11
CA MET A 9 13.29 1.17 -36.96
C MET A 9 14.31 0.48 -36.04
N LEU A 10 15.28 1.22 -35.48
CA LEU A 10 16.33 0.67 -34.60
C LEU A 10 16.05 0.86 -33.10
N PHE A 11 14.91 1.46 -32.73
CA PHE A 11 14.48 1.58 -31.32
C PHE A 11 13.54 0.46 -30.87
N ALA A 12 13.50 -0.66 -31.60
CA ALA A 12 12.68 -1.83 -31.32
C ALA A 12 13.49 -3.06 -30.85
N CYS A 13 14.75 -2.90 -30.43
CA CYS A 13 15.55 -4.02 -29.93
C CYS A 13 16.53 -3.58 -28.84
N CYS A 14 15.99 -3.31 -27.65
CA CYS A 14 16.75 -3.39 -26.41
C CYS A 14 15.91 -4.14 -25.37
N PRO A 15 16.10 -5.47 -25.19
CA PRO A 15 15.85 -6.11 -23.91
C PRO A 15 16.98 -5.68 -22.95
N GLY A 16 17.08 -4.37 -22.71
CA GLY A 16 18.00 -3.78 -21.75
C GLY A 16 17.32 -3.82 -20.39
N SER A 17 17.78 -4.73 -19.54
CA SER A 17 17.48 -4.81 -18.12
C SER A 17 17.83 -3.50 -17.41
N ALA A 18 16.90 -2.54 -17.43
CA ALA A 18 16.98 -1.30 -16.69
C ALA A 18 15.82 -1.24 -15.69
N GLN A 19 15.82 -2.13 -14.69
CA GLN A 19 14.87 -2.08 -13.57
C GLN A 19 15.63 -2.12 -12.24
N SER A 20 16.47 -1.11 -11.99
CA SER A 20 17.04 -0.87 -10.66
C SER A 20 16.73 0.52 -10.12
N ILE A 21 16.14 1.42 -10.93
CA ILE A 21 15.77 2.79 -10.52
C ILE A 21 14.25 2.99 -10.36
N THR A 22 13.43 2.11 -10.93
CA THR A 22 11.95 2.23 -10.90
C THR A 22 11.28 1.66 -9.65
N GLN A 23 12.02 1.01 -8.75
CA GLN A 23 11.45 0.33 -7.58
C GLN A 23 10.55 1.21 -6.68
N PRO A 24 10.90 2.45 -6.30
CA PRO A 24 10.03 3.25 -5.44
C PRO A 24 8.74 3.66 -6.18
N VAL A 25 8.82 3.91 -7.49
CA VAL A 25 7.66 4.25 -8.32
C VAL A 25 6.73 3.04 -8.45
N VAL A 26 7.29 1.85 -8.71
CA VAL A 26 6.52 0.60 -8.79
C VAL A 26 5.83 0.30 -7.45
N ALA A 27 6.52 0.47 -6.33
CA ALA A 27 5.93 0.27 -5.00
C ALA A 27 4.77 1.23 -4.70
N GLN A 28 4.88 2.50 -5.11
CA GLN A 28 3.80 3.47 -4.94
C GLN A 28 2.60 3.19 -5.85
N VAL A 29 2.85 2.82 -7.12
CA VAL A 29 1.79 2.41 -8.06
C VAL A 29 1.09 1.14 -7.58
N GLN A 30 1.82 0.21 -6.98
CA GLN A 30 1.23 -1.01 -6.45
C GLN A 30 0.38 -0.70 -5.21
N LYS A 31 0.83 0.19 -4.32
CA LYS A 31 0.04 0.62 -3.15
C LYS A 31 -1.26 1.33 -3.56
N THR A 32 -1.23 2.17 -4.59
CA THR A 32 -2.45 2.83 -5.09
C THR A 32 -3.39 1.83 -5.76
N ALA A 33 -2.87 0.91 -6.56
CA ALA A 33 -3.67 -0.17 -7.18
C ALA A 33 -4.34 -1.04 -6.11
N ASP A 34 -3.61 -1.46 -5.08
CA ASP A 34 -4.16 -2.25 -3.98
C ASP A 34 -5.24 -1.48 -3.22
N SER A 35 -5.04 -0.18 -2.96
CA SER A 35 -6.07 0.67 -2.32
C SER A 35 -7.34 0.78 -3.17
N MET A 36 -7.19 0.82 -4.50
CA MET A 36 -8.30 0.89 -5.43
C MET A 36 -9.07 -0.42 -5.45
N LEU A 37 -8.38 -1.57 -5.47
CA LEU A 37 -9.01 -2.88 -5.35
C LEU A 37 -9.78 -2.99 -4.03
N CYS A 38 -9.18 -2.57 -2.92
CA CYS A 38 -9.85 -2.54 -1.63
C CYS A 38 -11.13 -1.69 -1.63
N ALA A 39 -11.13 -0.56 -2.35
CA ALA A 39 -12.31 0.27 -2.51
C ALA A 39 -13.38 -0.39 -3.40
N THR A 40 -12.97 -0.98 -4.52
CA THR A 40 -13.87 -1.66 -5.48
C THR A 40 -14.61 -2.84 -4.84
N TYR A 41 -13.89 -3.65 -4.05
CA TYR A 41 -14.47 -4.84 -3.41
C TYR A 41 -15.09 -4.52 -2.03
N LYS A 42 -15.09 -3.26 -1.59
CA LYS A 42 -15.59 -2.86 -0.28
C LYS A 42 -17.08 -3.21 -0.14
N GLY A 43 -17.40 -4.09 0.80
CA GLY A 43 -18.79 -4.52 1.04
C GLY A 43 -19.30 -5.58 0.06
N GLU A 44 -18.47 -6.08 -0.85
CA GLU A 44 -18.85 -7.22 -1.69
C GLU A 44 -18.91 -8.51 -0.86
N HIS A 45 -20.03 -9.23 -0.96
CA HIS A 45 -20.30 -10.42 -0.15
C HIS A 45 -19.93 -11.75 -0.84
N SER A 46 -19.40 -11.72 -2.06
CA SER A 46 -18.89 -12.90 -2.77
C SER A 46 -17.73 -13.54 -1.98
N ALA A 47 -17.44 -14.82 -2.21
CA ALA A 47 -16.33 -15.51 -1.53
C ALA A 47 -14.99 -14.79 -1.77
N PHE A 48 -14.79 -14.33 -3.00
CA PHE A 48 -13.63 -13.52 -3.39
C PHE A 48 -13.66 -12.13 -2.73
N GLY A 49 -14.80 -11.44 -2.77
CA GLY A 49 -14.97 -10.13 -2.14
C GLY A 49 -14.71 -10.16 -0.64
N LYS A 50 -15.14 -11.21 0.08
CA LYS A 50 -14.82 -11.41 1.51
C LYS A 50 -13.32 -11.62 1.74
N ALA A 51 -12.66 -12.41 0.90
CA ALA A 51 -11.22 -12.64 0.99
C ALA A 51 -10.44 -11.34 0.74
N MET A 52 -10.82 -10.57 -0.28
CA MET A 52 -10.23 -9.27 -0.58
C MET A 52 -10.46 -8.27 0.55
N ASN A 53 -11.69 -8.12 1.05
CA ASN A 53 -11.98 -7.27 2.21
C ASN A 53 -11.14 -7.65 3.43
N LYS A 54 -10.96 -8.95 3.69
CA LYS A 54 -10.11 -9.43 4.78
C LYS A 54 -8.65 -9.02 4.54
N GLN A 55 -8.10 -9.27 3.35
CA GLN A 55 -6.73 -8.89 3.00
C GLN A 55 -6.50 -7.39 3.13
N CYS A 56 -7.44 -6.57 2.67
CA CYS A 56 -7.39 -5.12 2.76
C CYS A 56 -7.35 -4.61 4.20
N ARG A 57 -8.20 -5.18 5.06
CA ARG A 57 -8.22 -4.87 6.49
C ARG A 57 -6.95 -5.33 7.19
N ASP A 58 -6.46 -6.53 6.88
CA ASP A 58 -5.25 -7.08 7.48
C ASP A 58 -4.02 -6.23 7.11
N ARG A 59 -3.95 -5.77 5.86
CA ARG A 59 -2.92 -4.82 5.42
C ARG A 59 -3.03 -3.48 6.12
N ALA A 60 -4.22 -2.89 6.18
CA ALA A 60 -4.42 -1.60 6.87
C ALA A 60 -4.00 -1.69 8.34
N ARG A 61 -4.28 -2.83 8.99
CA ARG A 61 -3.83 -3.09 10.36
C ARG A 61 -2.32 -3.24 10.45
N ALA A 62 -1.69 -3.97 9.53
CA ALA A 62 -0.23 -4.10 9.49
C ALA A 62 0.47 -2.76 9.26
N GLU A 63 -0.07 -1.92 8.37
CA GLU A 63 0.44 -0.56 8.15
C GLU A 63 0.29 0.30 9.40
N PHE A 64 -0.85 0.22 10.09
CA PHE A 64 -1.07 0.92 11.36
C PHE A 64 -0.13 0.43 12.47
N ASP A 65 0.03 -0.88 12.64
CA ASP A 65 0.90 -1.48 13.66
C ASP A 65 2.38 -1.17 13.37
N SER A 66 2.76 -0.95 12.10
CA SER A 66 4.12 -0.55 11.68
C SER A 66 4.48 0.90 11.99
N LEU A 67 3.50 1.77 12.28
CA LEU A 67 3.78 3.15 12.68
C LEU A 67 4.52 3.15 14.03
N PRO A 68 5.51 4.03 14.26
CA PRO A 68 6.14 4.14 15.56
C PRO A 68 5.14 4.65 16.61
N ASP A 69 5.27 4.18 17.86
CA ASP A 69 4.53 4.75 18.98
C ASP A 69 5.14 6.11 19.33
N GLU A 70 4.37 7.18 19.22
CA GLU A 70 4.75 8.54 19.59
C GLU A 70 4.53 8.80 21.09
N LYS A 71 3.53 8.14 21.69
CA LYS A 71 3.15 8.28 23.10
C LYS A 71 3.26 6.95 23.85
N SER A 72 3.58 7.03 25.14
CA SER A 72 3.63 5.82 25.97
C SER A 72 2.22 5.27 26.21
N LEU A 73 2.11 3.95 26.36
CA LEU A 73 0.86 3.29 26.75
C LEU A 73 0.24 3.94 28.00
N LYS A 74 1.08 4.36 28.96
CA LYS A 74 0.64 5.00 30.21
C LYS A 74 -0.06 6.33 29.98
N ASP A 75 0.31 7.06 28.94
CA ASP A 75 -0.28 8.37 28.61
C ASP A 75 -1.64 8.21 27.92
N CYS A 76 -1.87 7.04 27.31
CA CYS A 76 -3.04 6.74 26.51
C CYS A 76 -4.07 5.85 27.22
N ILE A 77 -3.66 5.11 28.24
CA ILE A 77 -4.55 4.19 28.97
C ILE A 77 -5.39 4.96 30.00
N LYS A 78 -6.70 4.73 29.99
CA LYS A 78 -7.60 5.28 31.02
C LYS A 78 -7.53 4.43 32.29
N PRO A 79 -7.56 5.04 33.49
CA PRO A 79 -7.59 4.29 34.74
C PRO A 79 -8.82 3.38 34.78
N GLY A 80 -8.61 2.09 35.03
CA GLY A 80 -9.67 1.07 35.12
C GLY A 80 -10.12 0.44 33.80
N ASN A 81 -9.41 0.66 32.68
CA ASN A 81 -9.87 0.21 31.35
C ASN A 81 -8.88 -0.71 30.60
N VAL A 82 -9.42 -1.50 29.67
CA VAL A 82 -8.68 -2.40 28.77
C VAL A 82 -8.02 -1.63 27.62
N ILE A 83 -6.87 -2.12 27.14
CA ILE A 83 -6.19 -1.59 25.93
C ILE A 83 -7.10 -1.81 24.72
N ASN A 84 -7.76 -0.75 24.27
CA ASN A 84 -8.67 -0.75 23.12
C ASN A 84 -8.05 -0.04 21.91
N ASP A 85 -8.75 -0.04 20.78
CA ASP A 85 -8.32 0.65 19.55
C ASP A 85 -8.01 2.14 19.77
N ASP A 86 -8.75 2.82 20.65
CA ASP A 86 -8.51 4.22 20.97
C ASP A 86 -7.17 4.45 21.68
N VAL A 87 -6.77 3.50 22.54
CA VAL A 87 -5.46 3.54 23.21
C VAL A 87 -4.36 3.34 22.18
N ARG A 88 -4.58 2.40 21.24
CA ARG A 88 -3.64 2.11 20.15
C ARG A 88 -3.47 3.33 19.23
N LYS A 89 -4.57 4.01 18.87
CA LYS A 89 -4.54 5.27 18.10
C LYS A 89 -3.80 6.38 18.83
N CYS A 90 -4.11 6.57 20.11
CA CYS A 90 -3.40 7.54 20.94
C CYS A 90 -1.89 7.27 20.98
N MET A 91 -1.46 6.01 21.11
CA MET A 91 -0.04 5.65 21.09
C MET A 91 0.63 6.00 19.76
N LYS A 92 -0.09 5.87 18.64
CA LYS A 92 0.38 6.28 17.29
C LYS A 92 0.23 7.78 17.01
N GLY A 93 -0.25 8.59 17.96
CA GLY A 93 -0.46 10.03 17.77
C GLY A 93 -1.71 10.40 16.96
N LEU A 94 -2.66 9.46 16.81
CA LEU A 94 -3.90 9.60 16.04
C LEU A 94 -5.13 9.89 16.92
#